data_AF-B1VIQ5-F1
#
_entry.id   AF-B1VIQ5-F1
#
_cell.length_a   1.000
_cell.length_b   1.000
_cell.length_c   1.000
_cell.angle_alpha   90.00
_cell.angle_beta   90.00
_cell.angle_gamma   90.00
#
_symmetry.space_group_name_H-M   'P 1'
#
loop_
_entity.id
_entity.type
_entity.pdbx_description
1 polymer ?
#
loop_
_entity_poly.entity_id
_entity_poly.type
_entity_poly.pdbx_seq_one_letter_code
_entity_poly.pdbx_strand_id
1 'polypeptide(L)'
;MNAGPGNTGDSFRRRDPERGQRPPRDAQPPLPPEVYRRRRIAAIAAVVVVILLLWWLLSSLGGSKEDASTPAADTAQSSSAAPTSGKEKKPDAKDKKAEAEKKGAEKRKEEKKDAEPKDPAAEKTNCELADLRVTAVPGKSTFDPGEEPTFYAKIANPTKADCVIDVDEAKLLFEVFAMDDYHRVWGDLDCNEPSITGEVTIEAGKSQNYKMGSWSRTTSAPDRCDDRQPVGPGSYLLYAHLGDNVSQPATFNMS
;
A
#
# COMPACT_ATOMS: atom_id res chain seq x y z
N MET A 1 -48.44 73.25 -32.93
CA MET A 1 -48.46 71.77 -32.96
C MET A 1 -47.48 71.24 -31.94
N ASN A 2 -47.98 70.45 -30.97
CA ASN A 2 -47.37 69.37 -30.16
C ASN A 2 -45.88 69.51 -29.75
N ALA A 3 -45.58 69.82 -28.49
CA ALA A 3 -45.55 68.91 -27.32
C ALA A 3 -44.32 67.97 -27.30
N GLY A 4 -43.39 68.21 -26.35
CA GLY A 4 -42.54 67.13 -25.79
C GLY A 4 -43.43 66.11 -25.08
N PRO A 5 -42.96 64.88 -24.77
CA PRO A 5 -41.96 64.65 -23.70
C PRO A 5 -41.14 63.36 -23.92
N GLY A 6 -40.40 62.87 -22.92
CA GLY A 6 -40.07 61.43 -22.89
C GLY A 6 -38.93 60.95 -22.01
N ASN A 7 -38.98 61.21 -20.71
CA ASN A 7 -38.28 60.37 -19.73
C ASN A 7 -38.97 59.00 -19.71
N THR A 8 -38.26 57.94 -20.06
CA THR A 8 -38.60 56.53 -19.81
C THR A 8 -37.30 55.88 -19.35
N GLY A 9 -37.20 55.31 -18.15
CA GLY A 9 -38.18 54.44 -17.54
C GLY A 9 -37.69 53.01 -17.72
N ASP A 10 -36.95 52.54 -16.72
CA ASP A 10 -37.03 51.15 -16.24
C ASP A 10 -36.81 50.04 -17.28
N SER A 11 -35.56 49.77 -17.64
CA SER A 11 -35.19 48.46 -18.18
C SER A 11 -35.12 47.45 -17.02
N PHE A 12 -36.30 46.96 -16.69
CA PHE A 12 -36.59 45.83 -15.85
C PHE A 12 -35.57 44.70 -16.00
N ARG A 13 -35.12 44.20 -14.85
CA ARG A 13 -34.43 42.93 -14.67
C ARG A 13 -35.15 41.82 -15.45
N ARG A 14 -34.54 41.29 -16.51
CA ARG A 14 -34.84 39.92 -16.93
C ARG A 14 -34.10 38.98 -15.99
N ARG A 15 -34.86 38.34 -15.10
CA ARG A 15 -34.48 37.11 -14.42
C ARG A 15 -34.48 36.01 -15.49
N ASP A 16 -33.31 35.49 -15.84
CA ASP A 16 -33.20 34.21 -16.52
C ASP A 16 -33.48 33.07 -15.52
N PRO A 17 -34.48 32.21 -15.77
CA PRO A 17 -34.77 31.06 -14.94
C PRO A 17 -34.33 29.78 -15.65
N GLU A 18 -33.03 29.53 -15.82
CA GLU A 18 -32.54 28.20 -16.21
C GLU A 18 -31.25 27.86 -15.46
N ARG A 19 -31.39 27.57 -14.16
CA ARG A 19 -30.50 26.64 -13.47
C ARG A 19 -30.78 25.24 -14.00
N GLY A 20 -30.21 24.93 -15.16
CA GLY A 20 -30.14 23.57 -15.69
C GLY A 20 -29.32 22.69 -14.75
N GLN A 21 -29.97 21.62 -14.31
CA GLN A 21 -29.49 20.62 -13.35
C GLN A 21 -28.10 20.07 -13.70
N ARG A 22 -27.23 19.96 -12.69
CA ARG A 22 -26.05 19.09 -12.74
C ARG A 22 -26.53 17.64 -12.76
N PRO A 23 -26.02 16.77 -13.64
CA PRO A 23 -26.35 15.35 -13.57
C PRO A 23 -25.85 14.75 -12.24
N PRO A 24 -26.57 13.78 -11.65
CA PRO A 24 -26.10 13.06 -10.48
C PRO A 24 -24.81 12.30 -10.83
N ARG A 25 -23.84 12.31 -9.91
CA ARG A 25 -22.68 11.42 -9.99
C ARG A 25 -23.20 9.99 -9.83
N ASP A 26 -23.14 9.24 -10.92
CA ASP A 26 -23.37 7.79 -10.89
C ASP A 26 -22.39 7.15 -9.90
N ALA A 27 -22.96 6.53 -8.87
CA ALA A 27 -22.26 5.62 -8.00
C ALA A 27 -21.86 4.40 -8.83
N GLN A 28 -20.57 4.22 -9.06
CA GLN A 28 -20.03 3.02 -9.68
C GLN A 28 -20.44 1.79 -8.84
N PRO A 29 -21.08 0.76 -9.44
CA PRO A 29 -21.36 -0.48 -8.74
C PRO A 29 -20.04 -1.13 -8.28
N PRO A 30 -19.98 -1.75 -7.08
CA PRO A 30 -18.81 -2.54 -6.70
C PRO A 30 -18.63 -3.70 -7.70
N LEU A 31 -17.40 -3.84 -8.18
CA LEU A 31 -16.99 -4.89 -9.12
C LEU A 31 -17.39 -6.28 -8.58
N PRO A 32 -17.90 -7.18 -9.43
CA PRO A 32 -18.49 -8.46 -9.02
C PRO A 32 -17.43 -9.40 -8.39
N PRO A 33 -17.59 -9.86 -7.14
CA PRO A 33 -16.64 -10.75 -6.46
C PRO A 33 -16.73 -12.23 -6.89
N GLU A 34 -17.19 -12.51 -8.10
CA GLU A 34 -17.60 -13.85 -8.52
C GLU A 34 -16.43 -14.74 -8.99
N VAL A 35 -15.32 -14.16 -9.42
CA VAL A 35 -14.10 -14.92 -9.76
C VAL A 35 -13.30 -15.30 -8.51
N TYR A 36 -13.36 -14.46 -7.46
CA TYR A 36 -12.64 -14.69 -6.21
C TYR A 36 -13.24 -15.82 -5.38
N ARG A 37 -14.58 -15.93 -5.35
CA ARG A 37 -15.25 -17.03 -4.62
C ARG A 37 -15.01 -18.38 -5.26
N ARG A 38 -14.97 -18.48 -6.59
CA ARG A 38 -14.79 -19.76 -7.29
C ARG A 38 -13.41 -20.38 -7.03
N ARG A 39 -12.34 -19.58 -7.06
CA ARG A 39 -10.98 -20.05 -6.77
C ARG A 39 -10.78 -20.39 -5.29
N ARG A 40 -11.38 -19.61 -4.38
CA ARG A 40 -11.34 -19.91 -2.94
C ARG A 40 -12.14 -21.15 -2.56
N ILE A 41 -13.31 -21.38 -3.16
CA ILE A 41 -14.09 -22.60 -2.93
C ILE A 41 -13.34 -23.83 -3.48
N ALA A 42 -12.70 -23.72 -4.65
CA ALA A 42 -11.88 -24.81 -5.19
C ALA A 42 -10.67 -25.13 -4.29
N ALA A 43 -9.97 -24.11 -3.79
CA ALA A 43 -8.87 -24.29 -2.85
C ALA A 43 -9.32 -24.93 -1.52
N ILE A 44 -10.45 -24.46 -0.96
CA ILE A 44 -11.02 -25.02 0.28
C ILE A 44 -11.46 -26.46 0.06
N ALA A 45 -12.12 -26.78 -1.06
CA ALA A 45 -12.53 -28.15 -1.39
C ALA A 45 -11.32 -29.08 -1.55
N ALA A 46 -10.25 -28.63 -2.22
CA ALA A 46 -9.01 -29.38 -2.34
C ALA A 46 -8.37 -29.66 -0.97
N VAL A 47 -8.30 -28.65 -0.10
CA VAL A 47 -7.78 -28.80 1.27
C VAL A 47 -8.63 -29.78 2.09
N VAL A 48 -9.95 -29.69 2.02
CA VAL A 48 -10.85 -30.64 2.71
C VAL A 48 -10.64 -32.08 2.21
N VAL A 49 -10.48 -32.28 0.90
CA VAL A 49 -10.18 -33.60 0.34
C VAL A 49 -8.83 -34.12 0.85
N VAL A 50 -7.79 -33.29 0.89
CA VAL A 50 -6.48 -33.68 1.43
C VAL A 50 -6.58 -34.04 2.92
N ILE A 51 -7.32 -33.27 3.72
CA ILE A 51 -7.53 -33.56 5.14
C ILE A 51 -8.28 -34.89 5.32
N LEU A 52 -9.33 -35.14 4.53
CA LEU A 52 -10.06 -36.41 4.57
C LEU A 52 -9.18 -37.59 4.15
N LEU A 53 -8.32 -37.41 3.14
CA LEU A 53 -7.36 -38.42 2.71
C LEU A 53 -6.32 -38.70 3.80
N LEU A 54 -5.77 -37.67 4.45
CA LEU A 54 -4.85 -37.82 5.57
C LEU A 54 -5.52 -38.51 6.75
N TRP A 55 -6.75 -38.12 7.09
CA TRP A 55 -7.53 -38.72 8.17
C TRP A 55 -7.85 -40.19 7.87
N TRP A 56 -8.21 -40.51 6.62
CA TRP A 56 -8.40 -41.89 6.16
C TRP A 56 -7.11 -42.70 6.21
N LEU A 57 -5.98 -42.13 5.77
CA LEU A 57 -4.67 -42.77 5.81
C LEU A 57 -4.24 -43.08 7.26
N LEU A 58 -4.36 -42.09 8.15
CA LEU A 58 -4.06 -42.20 9.58
C LEU A 58 -4.99 -43.21 10.27
N SER A 59 -6.28 -43.23 9.92
CA SER A 59 -7.26 -44.19 10.45
C SER A 59 -7.01 -45.62 9.94
N SER A 60 -6.40 -45.78 8.76
CA SER A 60 -6.04 -47.10 8.23
C SER A 60 -4.73 -47.66 8.82
N LEU A 61 -3.86 -46.80 9.37
CA LEU A 61 -2.55 -47.19 9.93
C LEU A 61 -2.46 -47.12 11.46
N GLY A 62 -3.47 -46.60 12.17
CA GLY A 62 -3.37 -46.28 13.59
C GLY A 62 -4.42 -46.96 14.48
N GLY A 63 -4.26 -48.27 14.72
CA GLY A 63 -4.92 -48.95 15.82
C GLY A 63 -4.04 -48.94 17.08
N SER A 64 -4.41 -48.15 18.11
CA SER A 64 -4.43 -48.51 19.55
C SER A 64 -4.23 -47.32 20.52
N LYS A 65 -5.21 -47.18 21.45
CA LYS A 65 -5.22 -46.61 22.81
C LYS A 65 -5.00 -45.09 22.97
N GLU A 66 -6.01 -44.29 23.33
CA GLU A 66 -6.63 -44.14 24.68
C GLU A 66 -5.62 -43.86 25.79
N ASP A 67 -5.63 -42.62 26.31
CA ASP A 67 -6.02 -42.40 27.70
C ASP A 67 -6.45 -40.95 27.94
N ALA A 68 -7.58 -40.84 28.63
CA ALA A 68 -8.19 -39.63 29.13
C ALA A 68 -7.46 -39.14 30.39
N SER A 69 -7.58 -37.84 30.70
CA SER A 69 -7.94 -37.38 32.05
C SER A 69 -8.14 -35.86 32.11
N THR A 70 -9.31 -35.47 32.57
CA THR A 70 -9.60 -34.22 33.30
C THR A 70 -9.68 -34.57 34.80
N PRO A 71 -9.27 -33.69 35.70
CA PRO A 71 -10.20 -33.08 36.69
C PRO A 71 -9.98 -31.54 36.79
N ALA A 72 -11.00 -30.66 36.89
CA ALA A 72 -11.77 -30.23 38.08
C ALA A 72 -10.88 -29.76 39.25
N ALA A 73 -11.08 -28.67 40.02
CA ALA A 73 -12.05 -27.59 40.24
C ALA A 73 -11.24 -26.40 40.86
N ASP A 74 -11.66 -25.16 41.11
CA ASP A 74 -12.71 -24.61 42.00
C ASP A 74 -12.61 -23.06 41.92
N THR A 75 -13.71 -22.32 41.71
CA THR A 75 -14.51 -21.56 42.71
C THR A 75 -13.95 -20.21 43.21
N ALA A 76 -14.62 -19.11 42.82
CA ALA A 76 -15.17 -18.00 43.65
C ALA A 76 -15.54 -16.81 42.71
N GLN A 77 -16.81 -16.49 42.42
CA GLN A 77 -17.76 -15.66 43.21
C GLN A 77 -17.12 -14.32 43.65
N SER A 78 -17.64 -13.12 43.41
CA SER A 78 -19.04 -12.66 43.45
C SER A 78 -19.11 -11.17 43.02
N SER A 79 -20.27 -10.80 42.43
CA SER A 79 -20.97 -9.50 42.61
C SER A 79 -20.38 -8.22 41.98
N SER A 80 -21.16 -7.22 41.55
CA SER A 80 -22.60 -7.04 41.34
C SER A 80 -22.79 -5.61 40.79
N ALA A 81 -23.83 -5.43 39.98
CA ALA A 81 -24.62 -4.21 39.79
C ALA A 81 -24.04 -2.99 39.04
N ALA A 82 -24.77 -2.66 37.98
CA ALA A 82 -24.77 -1.45 37.16
C ALA A 82 -25.64 -0.33 37.81
N PRO A 83 -26.32 0.54 37.05
CA PRO A 83 -25.86 1.77 36.39
C PRO A 83 -26.68 3.01 36.81
N THR A 84 -26.28 4.25 36.45
CA THR A 84 -27.18 5.42 36.26
C THR A 84 -26.41 6.51 35.50
N SER A 85 -26.84 6.96 34.31
CA SER A 85 -27.86 8.01 34.04
C SER A 85 -27.45 9.38 34.59
N GLY A 86 -27.33 10.50 33.86
CA GLY A 86 -27.64 10.88 32.49
C GLY A 86 -27.57 12.42 32.38
N LYS A 87 -27.95 12.97 31.20
CA LYS A 87 -28.43 14.35 30.93
C LYS A 87 -27.38 15.46 30.71
N GLU A 88 -27.11 15.96 29.49
CA GLU A 88 -27.91 16.79 28.53
C GLU A 88 -27.90 18.31 28.86
N LYS A 89 -27.25 19.14 28.03
CA LYS A 89 -27.86 20.20 27.17
C LYS A 89 -26.84 21.15 26.50
N LYS A 90 -27.19 21.50 25.25
CA LYS A 90 -26.72 22.52 24.27
C LYS A 90 -27.26 23.93 24.65
N PRO A 91 -27.28 25.01 23.82
CA PRO A 91 -26.47 25.64 22.72
C PRO A 91 -26.00 27.08 23.13
N ASP A 92 -25.35 27.98 22.37
CA ASP A 92 -25.67 28.77 21.15
C ASP A 92 -24.42 29.64 20.80
N ALA A 93 -23.88 29.67 19.58
CA ALA A 93 -24.09 30.65 18.48
C ALA A 93 -23.79 32.15 18.75
N LYS A 94 -22.74 32.73 18.13
CA LYS A 94 -22.83 33.84 17.12
C LYS A 94 -21.49 34.43 16.65
N ASP A 95 -21.55 34.92 15.41
CA ASP A 95 -20.57 35.57 14.51
C ASP A 95 -19.80 36.78 15.04
N LYS A 96 -18.56 36.99 14.53
CA LYS A 96 -18.24 38.06 13.54
C LYS A 96 -16.75 38.16 13.14
N LYS A 97 -16.60 38.25 11.82
CA LYS A 97 -15.51 38.77 10.95
C LYS A 97 -14.70 39.95 11.49
N ALA A 98 -13.37 39.92 11.34
CA ALA A 98 -12.57 40.96 10.67
C ALA A 98 -11.07 40.60 10.64
N GLU A 99 -10.45 41.02 9.56
CA GLU A 99 -9.12 40.74 9.04
C GLU A 99 -8.16 41.87 9.46
N ALA A 100 -6.93 41.54 9.86
CA ALA A 100 -5.80 42.46 9.84
C ALA A 100 -4.48 41.69 9.97
N GLU A 101 -3.65 41.87 8.95
CA GLU A 101 -2.27 41.38 8.82
C GLU A 101 -1.38 41.80 10.00
N LYS A 102 -0.50 40.90 10.44
CA LYS A 102 0.91 41.23 10.75
C LYS A 102 1.82 40.04 10.46
N LYS A 103 2.83 40.31 9.62
CA LYS A 103 4.06 39.52 9.47
C LYS A 103 4.78 39.37 10.81
N GLY A 104 5.42 38.22 11.01
CA GLY A 104 6.68 38.12 11.77
C GLY A 104 6.74 37.01 12.82
N ALA A 105 7.70 36.10 12.59
CA ALA A 105 8.45 35.30 13.55
C ALA A 105 7.79 34.05 14.17
N GLU A 106 8.29 32.90 13.71
CA GLU A 106 8.74 31.75 14.52
C GLU A 106 8.00 31.47 15.84
N LYS A 107 7.14 30.45 15.82
CA LYS A 107 7.04 29.52 16.95
C LYS A 107 6.42 28.18 16.55
N ARG A 108 7.25 27.13 16.64
CA ARG A 108 6.92 25.83 17.24
C ARG A 108 5.71 25.10 16.64
N LYS A 109 5.94 24.35 15.56
CA LYS A 109 5.24 23.07 15.38
C LYS A 109 5.98 22.03 16.23
N GLU A 110 5.45 21.76 17.42
CA GLU A 110 5.52 20.42 17.98
C GLU A 110 4.82 19.50 16.97
N GLU A 111 5.62 18.81 16.15
CA GLU A 111 5.14 17.65 15.44
C GLU A 111 4.68 16.64 16.48
N LYS A 112 3.37 16.38 16.46
CA LYS A 112 2.80 15.19 17.06
C LYS A 112 3.62 14.01 16.54
N LYS A 113 4.36 13.38 17.46
CA LYS A 113 4.92 12.05 17.27
C LYS A 113 3.72 11.11 17.10
N ASP A 114 3.24 10.97 15.87
CA ASP A 114 2.42 9.85 15.47
C ASP A 114 3.19 8.61 15.92
N ALA A 115 2.55 7.79 16.76
CA ALA A 115 3.17 6.58 17.25
C ALA A 115 3.34 5.67 16.04
N GLU A 116 4.55 5.64 15.48
CA GLU A 116 4.93 4.73 14.42
C GLU A 116 4.47 3.32 14.82
N PRO A 117 3.77 2.59 13.94
CA PRO A 117 3.36 1.22 14.22
C PRO A 117 4.58 0.45 14.70
N LYS A 118 4.51 -0.14 15.91
CA LYS A 118 5.60 -0.95 16.42
C LYS A 118 5.76 -2.16 15.51
N ASP A 119 6.88 -2.19 14.79
CA ASP A 119 7.24 -3.30 13.92
C ASP A 119 7.44 -4.57 14.79
N PRO A 120 6.71 -5.67 14.53
CA PRO A 120 6.84 -6.89 15.32
C PRO A 120 8.24 -7.51 15.27
N ALA A 121 9.03 -7.23 14.22
CA ALA A 121 10.41 -7.70 14.10
C ALA A 121 11.38 -6.91 14.99
N ALA A 122 10.98 -5.74 15.52
CA ALA A 122 11.85 -4.88 16.31
C ALA A 122 12.33 -5.49 17.64
N GLU A 123 11.60 -6.48 18.15
CA GLU A 123 11.96 -7.16 19.39
C GLU A 123 12.82 -8.43 19.18
N LYS A 124 12.99 -8.87 17.93
CA LYS A 124 13.76 -10.07 17.60
C LYS A 124 15.25 -9.87 17.87
N THR A 125 15.90 -10.93 18.36
CA THR A 125 17.35 -11.02 18.61
C THR A 125 18.07 -11.92 17.61
N ASN A 126 17.36 -12.37 16.59
CA ASN A 126 17.89 -12.95 15.37
C ASN A 126 17.43 -12.10 14.18
N CYS A 127 18.05 -12.28 13.03
CA CYS A 127 17.59 -11.67 11.79
C CYS A 127 17.48 -12.72 10.70
N GLU A 128 16.28 -12.85 10.13
CA GLU A 128 16.02 -13.65 8.94
C GLU A 128 15.70 -12.72 7.76
N LEU A 129 15.84 -13.21 6.53
CA LEU A 129 15.57 -12.43 5.33
C LEU A 129 14.20 -11.73 5.35
N ALA A 130 13.16 -12.43 5.84
CA ALA A 130 11.79 -11.93 5.94
C ALA A 130 11.59 -10.85 7.02
N ASP A 131 12.54 -10.71 7.96
CA ASP A 131 12.49 -9.66 8.98
C ASP A 131 12.89 -8.29 8.44
N LEU A 132 13.64 -8.28 7.34
CA LEU A 132 14.02 -7.04 6.67
C LEU A 132 12.80 -6.36 6.07
N ARG A 133 12.86 -5.04 5.99
CA ARG A 133 11.89 -4.21 5.29
C ARG A 133 12.50 -3.75 3.99
N VAL A 134 12.05 -4.35 2.89
CA VAL A 134 12.43 -3.94 1.54
C VAL A 134 11.43 -2.89 1.05
N THR A 135 11.93 -1.73 0.62
CA THR A 135 11.11 -0.63 0.09
C THR A 135 11.63 -0.21 -1.28
N ALA A 136 10.80 -0.31 -2.30
CA ALA A 136 11.08 0.25 -3.62
C ALA A 136 10.84 1.76 -3.61
N VAL A 137 11.74 2.51 -4.25
CA VAL A 137 11.65 3.98 -4.34
C VAL A 137 12.02 4.42 -5.76
N PRO A 138 11.05 4.93 -6.53
CA PRO A 138 11.34 5.63 -7.77
C PRO A 138 12.13 6.91 -7.47
N GLY A 139 13.15 7.21 -8.29
CA GLY A 139 13.95 8.44 -8.15
C GLY A 139 13.13 9.72 -8.35
N LYS A 140 12.00 9.62 -9.05
CA LYS A 140 10.99 10.67 -9.23
C LYS A 140 9.60 10.05 -9.26
N SER A 141 8.58 10.83 -8.89
CA SER A 141 7.18 10.45 -9.08
C SER A 141 6.73 10.50 -10.54
N THR A 142 7.40 11.31 -11.36
CA THR A 142 7.15 11.45 -12.80
C THR A 142 8.49 11.65 -13.52
N PHE A 143 8.69 10.92 -14.62
CA PHE A 143 9.82 11.07 -15.52
C PHE A 143 9.36 11.73 -16.82
N ASP A 144 10.14 12.70 -17.30
CA ASP A 144 9.86 13.43 -18.54
C ASP A 144 10.04 12.53 -19.78
N PRO A 145 9.53 12.91 -20.97
CA PRO A 145 9.74 12.13 -22.19
C PRO A 145 11.23 11.92 -22.48
N GLY A 146 11.63 10.67 -22.71
CA GLY A 146 13.02 10.28 -22.95
C GLY A 146 13.92 10.28 -21.71
N GLU A 147 13.47 10.76 -20.54
CA GLU A 147 14.22 10.62 -19.29
C GLU A 147 14.24 9.15 -18.86
N GLU A 148 15.43 8.59 -18.64
CA GLU A 148 15.60 7.23 -18.14
C GLU A 148 15.27 7.14 -16.63
N PRO A 149 14.32 6.27 -16.23
CA PRO A 149 14.02 6.07 -14.83
C PRO A 149 15.22 5.55 -14.03
N THR A 150 15.35 6.08 -12.81
CA THR A 150 16.28 5.57 -11.80
C THR A 150 15.49 5.06 -10.61
N PHE A 151 15.89 3.91 -10.07
CA PHE A 151 15.20 3.26 -8.96
C PHE A 151 16.17 2.98 -7.81
N TYR A 152 15.61 2.92 -6.61
CA TYR A 152 16.33 2.64 -5.38
C TYR A 152 15.59 1.61 -4.56
N ALA A 153 16.33 0.77 -3.83
CA ALA A 153 15.81 -0.10 -2.80
C ALA A 153 16.36 0.36 -1.45
N LYS A 154 15.47 0.62 -0.50
CA LYS A 154 15.84 0.79 0.91
C LYS A 154 15.59 -0.52 1.63
N ILE A 155 16.63 -1.07 2.23
CA ILE A 155 16.57 -2.30 3.03
C ILE A 155 16.81 -1.89 4.48
N ALA A 156 15.80 -2.03 5.34
CA ALA A 156 15.91 -1.74 6.76
C ALA A 156 15.90 -3.03 7.58
N ASN A 157 16.79 -3.13 8.55
CA ASN A 157 16.81 -4.19 9.55
C ASN A 157 16.18 -3.65 10.85
N PRO A 158 14.91 -4.00 11.15
CA PRO A 158 14.27 -3.56 12.37
C PRO A 158 14.77 -4.33 13.61
N THR A 159 15.42 -5.48 13.44
CA THR A 159 15.78 -6.38 14.55
C THR A 159 16.95 -5.87 15.40
N LYS A 160 17.25 -6.58 16.49
CA LYS A 160 18.38 -6.30 17.39
C LYS A 160 19.65 -7.08 17.04
N ALA A 161 19.64 -7.84 15.94
CA ALA A 161 20.80 -8.57 15.45
C ALA A 161 21.20 -8.08 14.06
N ASP A 162 22.49 -8.17 13.73
CA ASP A 162 22.95 -7.87 12.38
C ASP A 162 22.40 -8.91 11.40
N CYS A 163 21.93 -8.44 10.24
CA CYS A 163 21.44 -9.31 9.18
C CYS A 163 22.54 -9.50 8.15
N VAL A 164 23.10 -10.71 8.11
CA VAL A 164 24.08 -11.12 7.11
C VAL A 164 23.35 -11.89 6.02
N ILE A 165 23.45 -11.44 4.77
CA ILE A 165 22.67 -11.95 3.65
C ILE A 165 23.62 -12.23 2.49
N ASP A 166 23.55 -13.43 1.93
CA ASP A 166 24.18 -13.72 0.64
C ASP A 166 23.25 -13.24 -0.49
N VAL A 167 23.66 -12.19 -1.20
CA VAL A 167 22.87 -11.63 -2.31
C VAL A 167 23.10 -12.34 -3.64
N ASP A 168 24.01 -13.30 -3.71
CA ASP A 168 24.09 -14.21 -4.85
C ASP A 168 22.93 -15.22 -4.81
N GLU A 169 22.52 -15.61 -3.59
CA GLU A 169 21.32 -16.42 -3.31
C GLU A 169 20.05 -15.57 -3.27
N ALA A 170 20.00 -14.57 -2.37
CA ALA A 170 18.86 -13.66 -2.20
C ALA A 170 19.03 -12.40 -3.06
N LYS A 171 18.98 -12.58 -4.38
CA LYS A 171 19.26 -11.51 -5.35
C LYS A 171 18.42 -10.25 -5.10
N LEU A 172 19.11 -9.11 -5.11
CA LEU A 172 18.46 -7.80 -5.18
C LEU A 172 18.12 -7.49 -6.64
N LEU A 173 16.85 -7.27 -6.94
CA LEU A 173 16.39 -6.89 -8.27
C LEU A 173 15.16 -5.98 -8.22
N PHE A 174 14.87 -5.35 -9.36
CA PHE A 174 13.68 -4.53 -9.55
C PHE A 174 12.80 -5.08 -10.66
N GLU A 175 11.49 -4.91 -10.52
CA GLU A 175 10.52 -5.21 -11.56
C GLU A 175 9.55 -4.04 -11.74
N VAL A 176 9.12 -3.82 -12.98
CA VAL A 176 8.15 -2.79 -13.33
C VAL A 176 6.93 -3.43 -13.98
N PHE A 177 5.76 -3.01 -13.53
CA PHE A 177 4.46 -3.43 -14.04
C PHE A 177 3.66 -2.22 -14.50
N ALA A 178 2.92 -2.35 -15.60
CA ALA A 178 1.94 -1.35 -15.99
C ALA A 178 0.74 -1.39 -15.02
N MET A 179 0.22 -0.23 -14.63
CA MET A 179 -0.82 -0.15 -13.60
C MET A 179 -2.23 -0.43 -14.13
N ASP A 180 -2.44 -0.34 -15.43
CA ASP A 180 -3.74 -0.48 -16.10
C ASP A 180 -4.26 -1.92 -16.11
N ASP A 181 -3.42 -2.89 -16.44
CA ASP A 181 -3.77 -4.32 -16.49
C ASP A 181 -2.84 -5.21 -15.64
N TYR A 182 -1.88 -4.61 -14.93
CA TYR A 182 -0.87 -5.31 -14.13
C TYR A 182 0.03 -6.26 -14.94
N HIS A 183 0.30 -5.96 -16.22
CA HIS A 183 1.31 -6.69 -16.98
C HIS A 183 2.73 -6.27 -16.59
N ARG A 184 3.64 -7.24 -16.45
CA ARG A 184 5.06 -6.96 -16.27
C ARG A 184 5.64 -6.39 -17.54
N VAL A 185 6.26 -5.22 -17.46
CA VAL A 185 6.93 -4.58 -18.61
C VAL A 185 8.43 -4.86 -18.62
N TRP A 186 9.06 -4.97 -17.45
CA TRP A 186 10.50 -5.01 -17.34
C TRP A 186 10.97 -5.65 -16.03
N GLY A 187 12.16 -6.24 -16.04
CA GLY A 187 12.89 -6.66 -14.86
C GLY A 187 14.39 -6.45 -15.00
N ASP A 188 15.02 -6.12 -13.87
CA ASP A 188 16.43 -5.73 -13.78
C ASP A 188 17.37 -6.82 -14.30
N LEU A 189 17.14 -8.06 -13.87
CA LEU A 189 18.02 -9.19 -14.17
C LEU A 189 17.62 -9.99 -15.42
N ASP A 190 16.62 -9.52 -16.17
CA ASP A 190 16.25 -10.21 -17.42
C ASP A 190 17.42 -10.22 -18.42
N CYS A 191 18.23 -9.15 -18.39
CA CYS A 191 19.31 -8.90 -19.35
C CYS A 191 20.58 -8.31 -18.74
N ASN A 192 20.64 -8.19 -17.42
CA ASN A 192 21.78 -7.63 -16.71
C ASN A 192 22.22 -8.59 -15.61
N GLU A 193 23.49 -8.51 -15.24
CA GLU A 193 24.00 -9.14 -14.03
C GLU A 193 23.53 -8.36 -12.79
N PRO A 194 23.44 -9.01 -11.61
CA PRO A 194 23.12 -8.33 -10.36
C PRO A 194 24.07 -7.16 -10.08
N SER A 195 23.52 -6.03 -9.60
CA SER A 195 24.31 -4.84 -9.27
C SER A 195 25.19 -5.00 -8.02
N ILE A 196 24.89 -6.00 -7.19
CA ILE A 196 25.64 -6.37 -5.99
C ILE A 196 25.75 -7.90 -5.92
N THR A 197 26.84 -8.39 -5.34
CA THR A 197 27.17 -9.81 -5.24
C THR A 197 27.83 -10.12 -3.88
N GLY A 198 27.77 -11.37 -3.45
CA GLY A 198 28.39 -11.88 -2.22
C GLY A 198 27.63 -11.55 -0.93
N GLU A 199 28.36 -11.49 0.18
CA GLU A 199 27.77 -11.26 1.50
C GLU A 199 27.61 -9.76 1.79
N VAL A 200 26.41 -9.35 2.22
CA VAL A 200 26.10 -8.00 2.71
C VAL A 200 25.56 -8.04 4.12
N THR A 201 25.96 -7.04 4.93
CA THR A 201 25.51 -6.90 6.31
C THR A 201 24.65 -5.66 6.49
N ILE A 202 23.38 -5.85 6.84
CA ILE A 202 22.49 -4.80 7.34
C ILE A 202 22.54 -4.83 8.86
N GLU A 203 23.30 -3.92 9.47
CA GLU A 203 23.42 -3.82 10.93
C GLU A 203 22.07 -3.67 11.65
N ALA A 204 21.99 -4.14 12.89
CA ALA A 204 20.81 -4.02 13.74
C ALA A 204 20.27 -2.58 13.81
N GLY A 205 18.98 -2.41 13.57
CA GLY A 205 18.30 -1.11 13.57
C GLY A 205 18.74 -0.14 12.47
N LYS A 206 19.57 -0.56 11.50
CA LYS A 206 20.06 0.29 10.41
C LYS A 206 19.27 0.09 9.11
N SER A 207 19.54 0.97 8.16
CA SER A 207 19.07 0.82 6.78
C SER A 207 20.20 1.08 5.80
N GLN A 208 20.17 0.37 4.68
CA GLN A 208 21.04 0.62 3.54
C GLN A 208 20.20 0.93 2.31
N ASN A 209 20.71 1.81 1.46
CA ASN A 209 20.08 2.17 0.19
C ASN A 209 20.93 1.64 -0.95
N TYR A 210 20.29 0.95 -1.86
CA TYR A 210 20.89 0.46 -3.09
C TYR A 210 20.28 1.19 -4.26
N LYS A 211 21.11 1.56 -5.22
CA LYS A 211 20.69 2.24 -6.44
C LYS A 211 20.85 1.27 -7.60
N MET A 212 19.81 1.17 -8.42
CA MET A 212 19.82 0.44 -9.68
C MET A 212 20.56 1.24 -10.77
N GLY A 213 21.09 0.55 -11.79
CA GLY A 213 21.40 1.18 -13.08
C GLY A 213 20.17 1.87 -13.68
N SER A 214 20.35 2.82 -14.61
CA SER A 214 19.19 3.45 -15.26
C SER A 214 18.47 2.44 -16.15
N TRP A 215 17.13 2.48 -16.14
CA TRP A 215 16.32 1.68 -17.05
C TRP A 215 16.08 2.46 -18.35
N SER A 216 16.40 1.85 -19.50
CA SER A 216 16.29 2.47 -20.82
C SER A 216 14.85 2.65 -21.35
N ARG A 217 13.82 2.49 -20.51
CA ARG A 217 12.39 2.54 -20.90
C ARG A 217 12.02 1.53 -21.98
N THR A 218 12.61 0.34 -21.95
CA THR A 218 12.31 -0.73 -22.91
C THR A 218 11.88 -2.01 -22.20
N THR A 219 10.98 -2.76 -22.83
CA THR A 219 10.45 -4.01 -22.28
C THR A 219 11.56 -5.04 -22.09
N SER A 220 11.40 -5.98 -21.18
CA SER A 220 12.27 -7.17 -21.10
C SER A 220 11.50 -8.40 -20.65
N ALA A 221 12.06 -9.55 -20.98
CA ALA A 221 11.68 -10.83 -20.41
C ALA A 221 12.95 -11.69 -20.26
N PRO A 222 12.95 -12.70 -19.37
CA PRO A 222 14.07 -13.61 -19.21
C PRO A 222 14.54 -14.16 -20.55
N ASP A 223 15.86 -14.10 -20.79
CA ASP A 223 16.52 -14.58 -22.02
C ASP A 223 16.02 -13.93 -23.32
N ARG A 224 15.37 -12.76 -23.24
CA ARG A 224 14.82 -12.01 -24.39
C ARG A 224 15.39 -10.60 -24.42
N CYS A 225 16.70 -10.54 -24.60
CA CYS A 225 17.47 -9.29 -24.55
C CYS A 225 17.59 -8.58 -25.89
N ASP A 226 17.28 -9.28 -26.98
CA ASP A 226 17.15 -8.71 -28.31
C ASP A 226 15.73 -8.17 -28.54
N ASP A 227 15.60 -7.21 -29.47
CA ASP A 227 14.30 -6.67 -29.93
C ASP A 227 13.38 -6.11 -28.82
N ARG A 228 13.97 -5.51 -27.78
CA ARG A 228 13.25 -4.85 -26.70
C ARG A 228 12.42 -3.67 -27.23
N GLN A 229 11.14 -3.60 -26.86
CA GLN A 229 10.22 -2.59 -27.37
C GLN A 229 10.18 -1.36 -26.46
N PRO A 230 10.00 -0.14 -26.99
CA PRO A 230 9.79 1.04 -26.16
C PRO A 230 8.55 0.91 -25.27
N VAL A 231 8.70 1.27 -24.00
CA VAL A 231 7.59 1.37 -23.05
C VAL A 231 6.99 2.77 -23.12
N GLY A 232 5.67 2.83 -23.31
CA GLY A 232 4.92 4.05 -23.54
C GLY A 232 4.73 4.93 -22.29
N PRO A 233 4.08 6.09 -22.45
CA PRO A 233 3.64 6.89 -21.31
C PRO A 233 2.56 6.15 -20.51
N GLY A 234 2.48 6.40 -19.20
CA GLY A 234 1.53 5.74 -18.32
C GLY A 234 1.89 5.79 -16.85
N SER A 235 1.07 5.13 -16.04
CA SER A 235 1.32 4.89 -14.62
C SER A 235 1.84 3.47 -14.41
N TYR A 236 2.87 3.34 -13.58
CA TYR A 236 3.60 2.11 -13.37
C TYR A 236 3.76 1.80 -11.89
N LEU A 237 3.92 0.51 -11.60
CA LEU A 237 4.27 -0.01 -10.30
C LEU A 237 5.71 -0.51 -10.33
N LEU A 238 6.48 -0.15 -9.32
CA LEU A 238 7.84 -0.60 -9.09
C LEU A 238 7.86 -1.54 -7.88
N TYR A 239 8.45 -2.71 -8.06
CA TYR A 239 8.79 -3.64 -6.98
C TYR A 239 10.29 -3.74 -6.83
N ALA A 240 10.74 -3.89 -5.59
CA ALA A 240 12.10 -4.29 -5.25
C ALA A 240 12.03 -5.63 -4.52
N HIS A 241 12.91 -6.53 -4.91
CA HIS A 241 13.00 -7.89 -4.36
C HIS A 241 14.35 -8.05 -3.69
N LEU A 242 14.39 -8.74 -2.57
CA LEU A 242 15.61 -9.28 -1.97
C LEU A 242 15.36 -10.77 -1.74
N GLY A 243 15.71 -11.59 -2.73
CA GLY A 243 15.21 -12.96 -2.82
C GLY A 243 13.68 -12.99 -2.77
N ASP A 244 13.12 -13.79 -1.86
CA ASP A 244 11.66 -13.92 -1.66
C ASP A 244 11.03 -12.79 -0.84
N ASN A 245 11.83 -11.87 -0.27
CA ASN A 245 11.29 -10.70 0.45
C ASN A 245 11.03 -9.56 -0.53
N VAL A 246 9.75 -9.32 -0.83
CA VAL A 246 9.29 -8.36 -1.84
C VAL A 246 8.68 -7.13 -1.18
N SER A 247 9.01 -5.95 -1.71
CA SER A 247 8.44 -4.70 -1.25
C SER A 247 6.93 -4.59 -1.54
N GLN A 248 6.27 -3.67 -0.84
CA GLN A 248 5.04 -3.08 -1.39
C GLN A 248 5.36 -2.32 -2.69
N PRO A 249 4.40 -2.18 -3.62
CA PRO A 249 4.64 -1.43 -4.84
C PRO A 249 4.79 0.06 -4.54
N ALA A 250 5.76 0.68 -5.20
CA ALA A 250 5.80 2.13 -5.33
C ALA A 250 5.26 2.56 -6.70
N THR A 251 4.55 3.69 -6.75
CA THR A 251 3.96 4.20 -8.00
C THR A 251 4.85 5.27 -8.61
N PHE A 252 4.97 5.28 -9.93
CA PHE A 252 5.55 6.39 -10.70
C PHE A 252 4.85 6.55 -12.04
N ASN A 253 5.09 7.68 -12.71
CA ASN A 253 4.55 7.97 -14.02
C ASN A 253 5.68 8.20 -15.04
N MET A 254 5.40 7.87 -16.29
CA MET A 254 6.24 8.22 -17.43
C MET A 254 5.40 9.06 -18.40
N SER A 255 5.96 10.21 -18.80
CA SER A 255 5.35 11.12 -19.79
C SER A 255 5.86 10.84 -21.20
#